data_AF-G2IMR5-F1
#
_entry.id   AF-G2IMR5-F1
#
_cell.length_a   1.000
_cell.length_b   1.000
_cell.length_c   1.000
_cell.angle_alpha   90.00
_cell.angle_beta   90.00
_cell.angle_gamma   90.00
#
_symmetry.space_group_name_H-M   'P 1'
#
loop_
_entity.id
_entity.type
_entity.pdbx_description
1 polymer ?
#
loop_
_entity_poly.entity_id
_entity_poly.type
_entity_poly.pdbx_seq_one_letter_code
_entity_poly.pdbx_strand_id
1 'polypeptide(L)' 'MDPLWDRTYLQRQIDKSRELAHAALHPDVKAIYLSYVQHYETLLTTLSKRGAQPAQV' A
#
# COMPACT_ATOMS: atom_id res chain seq x y z
N MET A 1 12.63 8.51 9.55
CA MET A 1 11.80 8.31 8.34
C MET A 1 10.68 9.33 8.41
N ASP A 2 10.47 10.10 7.35
CA ASP A 2 9.42 11.12 7.28
C ASP A 2 8.06 10.43 6.95
N PRO A 3 7.04 10.53 7.82
CA PRO A 3 5.75 9.88 7.61
C PRO A 3 5.05 10.29 6.30
N LEU A 4 5.31 11.51 5.80
CA LEU A 4 4.75 12.01 4.55
C LEU A 4 5.38 11.30 3.34
N TRP A 5 6.68 11.03 3.43
CA TRP A 5 7.43 10.27 2.42
C TRP A 5 6.96 8.82 2.39
N ASP A 6 6.75 8.20 3.55
CA ASP A 6 6.28 6.82 3.66
C ASP A 6 4.87 6.65 3.07
N ARG A 7 3.94 7.58 3.34
CA ARG A 7 2.58 7.54 2.75
C ARG A 7 2.59 7.71 1.24
N THR A 8 3.34 8.69 0.73
CA THR A 8 3.43 8.96 -0.71
C THR A 8 4.05 7.76 -1.45
N TYR A 9 5.07 7.16 -0.86
CA TYR A 9 5.69 5.95 -1.39
C TYR A 9 4.69 4.78 -1.46
N LEU A 10 3.98 4.50 -0.36
CA LEU A 10 3.01 3.42 -0.32
C LEU A 10 1.87 3.62 -1.32
N GLN A 11 1.36 4.85 -1.46
CA GLN A 11 0.33 5.15 -2.45
C GLN A 11 0.81 4.87 -3.89
N ARG A 12 2.04 5.27 -4.22
CA ARG A 12 2.63 4.95 -5.54
C ARG A 12 2.78 3.45 -5.77
N GLN A 13 3.12 2.68 -4.75
CA GLN A 13 3.21 1.22 -4.88
C GLN A 13 1.84 0.56 -5.07
N ILE A 14 0.80 1.07 -4.39
CA ILE A 14 -0.58 0.63 -4.59
C ILE A 14 -1.00 0.85 -6.04
N ASP A 15 -0.83 2.06 -6.55
CA ASP A 15 -1.27 2.43 -7.91
C ASP A 15 -0.51 1.61 -8.97
N LYS A 16 0.82 1.49 -8.83
CA LYS A 16 1.64 0.65 -9.69
C LYS A 16 1.21 -0.83 -9.65
N SER A 17 0.92 -1.36 -8.47
CA SER A 17 0.50 -2.77 -8.35
C SER A 17 -0.88 -3.00 -8.96
N ARG A 18 -1.79 -2.02 -8.89
CA ARG A 18 -3.10 -2.06 -9.57
C ARG A 18 -2.94 -2.03 -11.09
N GLU A 19 -2.09 -1.16 -11.62
CA GLU A 19 -1.79 -1.12 -13.05
C GLU A 19 -1.23 -2.45 -13.55
N LEU A 20 -0.28 -3.05 -12.82
CA LEU A 20 0.30 -4.34 -13.16
C LEU A 20 -0.72 -5.49 -13.04
N ALA A 21 -1.59 -5.48 -12.02
CA ALA A 21 -2.69 -6.44 -11.90
C ALA A 21 -3.68 -6.33 -13.06
N HIS A 22 -3.93 -5.11 -13.54
CA HIS A 22 -4.82 -4.86 -14.67
C HIS A 22 -4.21 -5.33 -15.99
N ALA A 23 -2.90 -5.12 -16.18
CA ALA A 23 -2.17 -5.54 -17.37
C ALA A 23 -1.80 -7.04 -17.38
N ALA A 24 -1.91 -7.74 -16.24
CA ALA A 24 -1.54 -9.14 -16.13
C ALA A 24 -2.46 -10.06 -16.95
N LEU A 25 -1.84 -10.80 -17.89
CA LEU A 25 -2.54 -11.78 -18.73
C LEU A 25 -2.79 -13.12 -18.01
N HIS A 26 -1.93 -13.47 -17.04
CA HIS A 26 -2.06 -14.70 -16.27
C HIS A 26 -2.80 -14.45 -14.95
N PRO A 27 -3.78 -15.29 -14.59
CA PRO A 27 -4.58 -15.12 -13.37
C PRO A 27 -3.73 -15.17 -12.10
N ASP A 28 -2.70 -16.01 -12.05
CA ASP A 28 -1.81 -16.12 -10.89
C ASP A 28 -0.96 -14.85 -10.72
N VAL A 29 -0.46 -14.29 -11.82
CA VAL A 29 0.30 -13.04 -11.81
C VAL A 29 -0.59 -11.88 -11.34
N LYS A 30 -1.84 -11.83 -11.81
CA LYS A 30 -2.84 -10.88 -11.33
C LYS A 30 -3.09 -11.03 -9.82
N ALA A 31 -3.24 -12.26 -9.34
CA ALA A 31 -3.46 -12.54 -7.92
C ALA A 31 -2.29 -12.07 -7.04
N ILE A 32 -1.04 -12.25 -7.50
CA ILE A 32 0.16 -11.76 -6.81
C ILE A 32 0.12 -10.23 -6.67
N TYR A 33 -0.15 -9.50 -7.76
CA TYR A 33 -0.22 -8.05 -7.71
C TYR A 33 -1.37 -7.54 -6.83
N LEU A 34 -2.52 -8.22 -6.84
CA LEU A 34 -3.62 -7.90 -5.92
C LEU A 34 -3.23 -8.15 -4.45
N SER A 35 -2.44 -9.18 -4.16
CA SER A 35 -1.89 -9.40 -2.81
C SER A 35 -0.96 -8.26 -2.39
N TYR A 36 -0.17 -7.70 -3.30
CA TYR A 36 0.67 -6.52 -3.01
C TYR A 36 -0.17 -5.28 -2.74
N VAL A 37 -1.25 -5.06 -3.48
CA VAL A 37 -2.20 -3.97 -3.22
C VAL A 37 -2.74 -4.07 -1.79
N GLN A 38 -3.25 -5.24 -1.40
CA GLN A 38 -3.77 -5.46 -0.04
C GLN A 38 -2.72 -5.23 1.04
N HIS A 39 -1.48 -5.67 0.78
CA HIS A 39 -0.37 -5.48 1.71
C HIS A 39 -0.06 -3.98 1.93
N TYR A 40 0.09 -3.20 0.85
CA TYR A 40 0.40 -1.78 0.95
C TYR A 40 -0.76 -0.96 1.54
N GLU A 41 -2.02 -1.31 1.24
CA GLU A 41 -3.20 -0.70 1.86
C GLU A 41 -3.24 -0.93 3.38
N THR A 42 -2.87 -2.14 3.81
CA THR A 42 -2.76 -2.48 5.24
C THR A 42 -1.67 -1.67 5.94
N LEU A 43 -0.50 -1.52 5.30
CA LEU A 43 0.59 -0.69 5.81
C LEU A 43 0.17 0.78 5.89
N LEU A 44 -0.46 1.32 4.85
CA LEU A 44 -0.92 2.70 4.79
C LEU A 44 -1.96 2.99 5.90
N THR A 45 -2.89 2.07 6.11
CA THR A 45 -3.88 2.15 7.20
C THR A 45 -3.21 2.14 8.56
N THR A 46 -2.20 1.27 8.76
CA THR A 46 -1.47 1.16 10.02
C THR A 46 -0.68 2.43 10.33
N LEU A 47 0.02 2.99 9.35
CA LEU A 47 0.75 4.25 9.51
C LEU A 47 -0.18 5.44 9.72
N SER A 48 -1.36 5.43 9.09
CA SER A 48 -2.39 6.44 9.33
C SER A 48 -2.91 6.40 10.76
N LYS A 49 -3.19 5.20 11.30
CA LYS A 49 -3.61 5.01 12.69
C LYS A 49 -2.53 5.44 13.69
N ARG A 50 -1.27 5.11 13.44
CA ARG A 50 -0.13 5.52 14.29
C ARG A 50 0.10 7.03 14.31
N GLY A 51 -0.11 7.71 13.17
CA GLY A 51 -0.04 9.17 13.11
C GLY A 51 -1.26 9.89 13.70
N ALA A 52 -2.37 9.17 13.92
CA ALA A 52 -3.63 9.71 14.47
C ALA A 52 -3.80 9.44 15.98
N GLN A 53 -3.02 8.54 16.58
CA GLN A 53 -2.94 8.43 18.03
C GLN A 53 -2.05 9.56 18.57
N PRO A 54 -2.57 10.52 19.37
CA PRO A 54 -1.69 11.35 20.17
C PRO A 54 -0.92 10.41 21.10
N ALA A 55 0.40 10.62 21.19
CA ALA A 55 1.23 9.94 22.17
C ALA A 55 0.55 10.09 23.54
N GLN A 56 -0.01 9.00 24.06
CA GLN A 56 -0.55 8.98 25.41
C GLN A 56 0.66 9.03 26.34
N VAL A 57 0.73 10.15 27.07
CA VAL A 57 1.70 10.50 28.12
C VAL A 57 1.66 9.47 29.24
#